data_AF-A0A9W6X9I2-F1
#
_entry.id   AF-A0A9W6X9I2-F1
#
_cell.length_a   1.000
_cell.length_b   1.000
_cell.length_c   1.000
_cell.angle_alpha   90.00
_cell.angle_beta   90.00
_cell.angle_gamma   90.00
#
_symmetry.space_group_name_H-M   'P 1'
#
loop_
_entity.id
_entity.type
_entity.pdbx_description
1 polymer ?
#
loop_
_entity_poly.entity_id
_entity_poly.type
_entity_poly.pdbx_seq_one_letter_code
_entity_poly.pdbx_strand_id
1 'polypeptide(L)'
;MVGSPTPLQMGTVGLKLMDGTSVTLSDVLYIPEAEGSLIAVAMLAEKDVIAQFSKDNCTFRYGGATIMEAKRFGNVYKLKTV
;
A
#
# COMPACT_ATOMS: atom_id res chain seq x y z
N MET A 1 22.48 11.21 -19.52
CA MET A 1 22.38 10.10 -18.55
C MET A 1 20.90 9.89 -18.26
N VAL A 2 20.26 8.93 -18.94
CA VAL A 2 18.86 8.58 -18.66
C VAL A 2 18.90 7.45 -17.65
N GLY A 3 18.52 7.72 -16.40
CA GLY A 3 18.34 6.68 -15.40
C GLY A 3 17.23 5.75 -15.86
N SER A 4 17.56 4.52 -16.21
CA SER A 4 16.58 3.45 -16.45
C SER A 4 15.69 3.30 -15.21
N PRO A 5 14.36 3.15 -15.35
CA PRO A 5 13.50 2.83 -14.21
C PRO A 5 13.95 1.48 -13.66
N THR A 6 14.44 1.46 -12.41
CA THR A 6 14.72 0.22 -11.71
C THR A 6 13.45 -0.62 -11.71
N PRO A 7 13.49 -1.89 -12.13
CA PRO A 7 12.30 -2.73 -12.16
C PRO A 7 11.72 -2.82 -10.74
N LEU A 8 10.41 -2.60 -10.62
CA LEU A 8 9.67 -2.83 -9.39
C LEU A 8 9.86 -4.30 -9.00
N GLN A 9 10.70 -4.54 -7.99
CA GLN A 9 11.05 -5.90 -7.59
C GLN A 9 9.97 -6.44 -6.67
N MET A 10 9.15 -7.36 -7.19
CA MET A 10 8.29 -8.18 -6.35
C MET A 10 9.18 -9.10 -5.53
N GLY A 11 8.91 -9.19 -4.23
CA GLY A 11 9.76 -9.94 -3.32
C GLY A 11 9.02 -10.39 -2.08
N THR A 12 9.77 -11.05 -1.21
CA THR A 12 9.28 -11.54 0.07
C THR A 12 9.69 -10.56 1.17
N VAL A 13 8.72 -10.10 1.96
CA VAL A 13 8.95 -9.17 3.06
C VAL A 13 8.62 -9.86 4.38
N GLY A 14 9.58 -9.86 5.30
CA GLY A 14 9.35 -10.21 6.69
C GLY A 14 8.86 -9.00 7.46
N LEU A 15 7.70 -9.14 8.11
CA LEU A 15 7.11 -8.11 8.96
C LEU A 15 7.05 -8.60 10.40
N LYS A 16 7.32 -7.71 11.35
CA LYS A 16 7.12 -7.96 12.77
C LYS A 16 5.94 -7.13 13.26
N LEU A 17 4.89 -7.81 13.70
CA LEU A 17 3.67 -7.20 14.21
C LEU A 17 3.89 -6.67 15.64
N MET A 18 2.97 -5.83 16.11
CA MET A 18 3.05 -5.21 17.44
C MET A 18 3.00 -6.24 18.59
N ASP A 19 2.39 -7.40 18.38
CA ASP A 19 2.35 -8.51 19.33
C ASP A 19 3.65 -9.35 19.34
N GLY A 20 4.62 -8.99 18.50
CA GLY A 20 5.89 -9.69 18.32
C GLY A 20 5.86 -10.81 17.29
N THR A 21 4.69 -11.16 16.74
CA THR A 21 4.54 -12.18 15.70
C THR A 21 5.26 -11.76 14.43
N SER A 22 6.03 -12.67 13.83
CA SER A 22 6.68 -12.45 12.54
C SER A 22 5.86 -13.09 11.43
N VAL A 23 5.51 -12.33 10.40
CA VAL A 23 4.72 -12.78 9.25
C VAL A 23 5.53 -12.53 7.98
N THR A 24 5.50 -13.50 7.07
CA THR A 24 6.17 -13.41 5.78
C THR A 24 5.13 -13.19 4.68
N LEU A 25 5.22 -12.07 3.97
CA LEU A 25 4.39 -11.79 2.80
C LEU A 25 5.21 -12.05 1.54
N SER A 26 4.68 -12.86 0.63
CA SER A 26 5.30 -13.13 -0.67
C SER A 26 4.58 -12.34 -1.77
N ASP A 27 5.25 -12.14 -2.90
CA ASP A 27 4.71 -11.41 -4.07
C ASP A 27 4.24 -9.98 -3.75
N VAL A 28 4.93 -9.32 -2.82
CA VAL A 28 4.63 -7.92 -2.44
C VAL A 28 5.65 -6.97 -3.05
N LEU A 29 5.19 -5.77 -3.40
CA LEU A 29 6.08 -4.67 -3.78
C LEU A 29 6.77 -4.16 -2.51
N TYR A 30 8.03 -4.55 -2.31
CA TYR A 30 8.83 -4.07 -1.19
C TYR A 30 9.30 -2.63 -1.44
N ILE A 31 9.00 -1.73 -0.51
CA ILE A 31 9.40 -0.32 -0.55
C ILE A 31 10.18 -0.06 0.73
N PRO A 32 11.53 -0.19 0.71
CA PRO A 32 12.39 -0.04 1.90
C PRO A 32 12.18 1.30 2.63
N GLU A 33 11.74 2.32 1.92
CA GLU A 33 11.55 3.68 2.43
C GLU A 33 10.20 3.90 3.13
N ALA A 34 9.32 2.89 3.20
CA ALA A 34 8.03 3.01 3.87
C ALA A 34 8.17 2.77 5.40
N GLU A 35 8.27 3.84 6.19
CA GLU A 35 8.38 3.81 7.66
C GLU A 35 7.02 3.58 8.39
N GLY A 36 6.09 2.80 7.83
CA GLY A 36 4.70 2.73 8.33
C GLY A 36 4.08 1.33 8.38
N SER A 37 2.96 1.22 9.11
CA SER A 37 2.16 -0.01 9.19
C SER A 37 1.57 -0.36 7.83
N LEU A 38 1.89 -1.56 7.32
CA LEU A 38 1.31 -2.11 6.10
C LEU A 38 -0.03 -2.78 6.42
N ILE A 39 -1.07 -2.49 5.64
CA ILE A 39 -2.37 -3.16 5.70
C ILE A 39 -2.65 -3.86 4.38
N ALA A 40 -3.01 -5.15 4.44
CA ALA A 40 -3.40 -5.91 3.27
C ALA A 40 -4.76 -5.42 2.75
N VAL A 41 -4.92 -5.30 1.42
CA VAL A 41 -6.21 -4.92 0.82
C VAL A 41 -7.32 -5.92 1.19
N ALA A 42 -6.99 -7.21 1.34
CA ALA A 42 -7.94 -8.22 1.80
C ALA A 42 -8.51 -7.90 3.20
N MET A 43 -7.69 -7.40 4.13
CA MET A 43 -8.17 -6.99 5.46
C MET A 43 -9.06 -5.75 5.42
N LEU A 44 -8.87 -4.86 4.45
CA LEU A 44 -9.80 -3.75 4.22
C LEU A 44 -11.18 -4.30 3.78
N ALA A 45 -11.19 -5.29 2.90
CA ALA A 45 -12.43 -5.92 2.43
C ALA A 45 -13.21 -6.61 3.56
N GLU A 46 -12.53 -7.24 4.53
CA GLU A 46 -13.17 -7.79 5.74
C GLU A 46 -13.88 -6.74 6.61
N LYS A 47 -13.53 -5.46 6.45
CA LYS A 47 -14.13 -4.32 7.14
C LYS A 47 -15.08 -3.53 6.23
N ASP A 48 -15.51 -4.12 5.11
CA ASP A 48 -16.34 -3.49 4.07
C ASP A 48 -15.71 -2.22 3.47
N VAL A 49 -14.37 -2.11 3.55
CA VAL A 49 -13.59 -1.03 2.95
C VAL A 49 -13.08 -1.49 1.59
N ILE A 50 -13.49 -0.77 0.54
CA ILE A 50 -13.07 -1.03 -0.83
C ILE A 50 -11.94 -0.08 -1.20
N ALA A 51 -10.74 -0.61 -1.41
CA ALA A 51 -9.64 0.12 -2.01
C ALA A 51 -9.77 0.09 -3.55
N GLN A 52 -9.87 1.26 -4.18
CA GLN A 52 -9.92 1.40 -5.63
C GLN A 52 -8.66 2.12 -6.10
N PHE A 53 -8.06 1.62 -7.18
CA PHE A 53 -6.84 2.16 -7.76
C PHE A 53 -7.13 2.66 -9.17
N SER A 54 -6.70 3.88 -9.47
CA SER A 54 -6.66 4.46 -10.81
C SER A 54 -5.23 4.89 -11.12
N LYS A 55 -4.96 5.32 -12.36
CA LYS A 55 -3.61 5.73 -12.77
C LYS A 55 -2.98 6.76 -11.82
N ASP A 56 -3.78 7.70 -11.31
CA ASP A 56 -3.27 8.87 -10.58
C ASP A 56 -3.67 8.87 -9.10
N ASN A 57 -4.67 8.06 -8.72
CA ASN A 57 -5.26 8.10 -7.38
C ASN A 57 -5.50 6.68 -6.83
N CYS A 58 -5.51 6.57 -5.50
CA CYS A 58 -6.12 5.47 -4.80
C CYS A 58 -7.19 6.03 -3.86
N THR A 59 -8.37 5.41 -3.81
CA THR A 59 -9.49 5.83 -2.94
C THR A 59 -9.97 4.68 -2.10
N PHE A 60 -10.21 4.92 -0.81
CA PHE A 60 -10.80 3.94 0.09
C PHE A 60 -12.26 4.32 0.27
N ARG A 61 -13.17 3.37 0.09
CA ARG A 61 -14.61 3.61 0.17
C ARG A 61 -15.25 2.72 1.22
N TYR A 62 -16.17 3.30 1.99
CA TYR A 62 -16.98 2.60 2.98
C TYR A 62 -18.43 3.07 2.84
N GLY A 63 -19.38 2.14 2.73
CA GLY A 63 -20.79 2.49 2.53
C GLY A 63 -21.06 3.36 1.29
N GLY A 64 -20.25 3.22 0.24
CA GLY A 64 -20.35 4.01 -0.99
C GLY A 64 -19.69 5.38 -0.96
N ALA A 65 -19.36 5.92 0.22
CA ALA A 65 -18.64 7.17 0.39
C ALA A 65 -17.12 6.96 0.31
N THR A 66 -16.40 7.89 -0.32
CA THR A 66 -14.92 7.93 -0.25
C THR A 66 -14.52 8.48 1.11
N ILE A 67 -13.80 7.67 1.89
CA ILE A 67 -13.34 8.04 3.23
C ILE A 67 -11.88 8.50 3.24
N MET A 68 -11.10 8.09 2.25
CA MET A 68 -9.72 8.54 2.05
C MET A 68 -9.36 8.58 0.57
N GLU A 69 -8.53 9.55 0.21
CA GLU A 69 -7.91 9.67 -1.10
C GLU A 69 -6.40 9.80 -0.95
N ALA A 70 -5.66 9.00 -1.71
CA ALA A 70 -4.22 9.03 -1.82
C ALA A 70 -3.84 9.40 -3.25
N LYS A 71 -2.89 10.31 -3.41
CA LYS A 71 -2.36 10.71 -4.72
C LYS A 71 -1.13 9.90 -5.07
N ARG A 72 -0.98 9.56 -6.35
CA ARG A 72 0.19 8.88 -6.85
C ARG A 72 1.41 9.81 -6.78
N PHE A 73 2.48 9.31 -6.17
CA PHE A 73 3.79 9.93 -6.11
C PHE A 73 4.84 8.89 -6.51
N GLY A 74 5.33 8.99 -7.75
CA GLY A 74 6.14 7.92 -8.35
C GLY A 74 5.30 6.65 -8.55
N ASN A 75 5.70 5.55 -7.92
CA ASN A 75 5.00 4.26 -8.01
C ASN A 75 4.12 3.94 -6.79
N VAL A 76 3.97 4.90 -5.87
CA VAL A 76 3.25 4.71 -4.61
C VAL A 76 2.08 5.69 -4.52
N TYR A 77 0.97 5.29 -3.90
CA TYR A 77 -0.09 6.21 -3.52
C TYR A 77 0.15 6.69 -2.09
N LYS A 78 0.27 8.00 -1.90
CA LYS A 78 0.51 8.61 -0.59
C LYS A 78 -0.75 9.29 -0.11
N LEU A 79 -1.18 8.96 1.11
CA LEU A 79 -2.18 9.74 1.84
C LEU A 79 -1.59 11.10 2.17
N LYS A 80 -2.35 12.17 1.96
CA LYS A 80 -1.96 13.49 2.44
C LYS A 80 -2.26 13.54 3.93
N THR A 81 -1.22 13.62 4.76
CA THR A 81 -1.39 14.05 6.15
C THR A 81 -1.80 15.53 6.13
N VAL A 82 -2.91 15.85 6.80
CA VAL A 82 -3.34 17.23 7.05
C VAL A 82 -2.36 17.98 7.92
#